data_AF-X1G1E6-F1
#
_entry.id   AF-X1G1E6-F1
#
_cell.length_a   1.000
_cell.length_b   1.000
_cell.length_c   1.000
_cell.angle_alpha   90.00
_cell.angle_beta   90.00
_cell.angle_gamma   90.00
#
_symmetry.space_group_name_H-M   'P 1'
#
loop_
_entity.id
_entity.type
_entity.pdbx_description
1 polymer ?
#
loop_
_entity_poly.entity_id
_entity_poly.type
_entity_poly.pdbx_seq_one_letter_code
_entity_poly.pdbx_strand_id
1 'polypeptide(L)'
;SWEGVFAGGDCQTGPWIAIEAVAAGAKAAESIIRYLNHQDLREGRVIEEREPSSVSFVPFGRTKEPRAKMPTIPIEERGSGFSEVELGFSEAVTVKETNRCLACGICSECMQCVAACKANAIDHSMQEETVDLRVGAVILSSGFDEFDPTPLNNYGYRKYPNVVTSIEFERMLSASGPFQGELVRCSDRQPPRRITWIQCVGSRDE
;
A
#
# COMPACT_ATOMS: atom_id res chain seq x y z
N SER A 1 17.28 19.71 23.55
CA SER A 1 16.15 18.97 24.15
C SER A 1 15.47 19.87 25.16
N TRP A 2 14.14 19.83 25.24
CA TRP A 2 13.37 20.59 26.23
C TRP A 2 13.09 19.69 27.43
N GLU A 3 13.16 20.25 28.64
CA GLU A 3 12.88 19.50 29.87
C GLU A 3 11.41 19.04 29.91
N GLY A 4 11.18 17.79 30.32
CA GLY A 4 9.84 17.18 30.36
C GLY A 4 9.23 16.86 28.99
N VAL A 5 9.95 17.05 27.88
CA VAL A 5 9.45 16.75 26.53
C VAL A 5 10.04 15.43 26.02
N PHE A 6 9.16 14.49 25.69
CA PHE A 6 9.49 13.17 25.15
C PHE A 6 8.94 13.05 23.73
N ALA A 7 9.73 12.48 22.83
CA ALA A 7 9.35 12.26 21.44
C ALA A 7 9.65 10.81 21.06
N GLY A 8 8.89 10.29 20.10
CA GLY A 8 9.07 8.96 19.53
C GLY A 8 8.54 8.91 18.10
N GLY A 9 8.92 7.85 17.37
CA GLY A 9 8.48 7.61 16.01
C GLY A 9 9.09 8.58 14.98
N ASP A 10 8.33 8.83 13.92
CA ASP A 10 8.80 9.55 12.73
C ASP A 10 9.17 11.01 13.02
N CYS A 11 8.54 11.63 14.01
CA CYS A 11 8.85 13.00 14.45
C CYS A 11 10.26 13.13 15.06
N GLN A 12 10.83 12.04 15.56
CA GLN A 12 12.17 12.01 16.14
C GLN A 12 13.21 11.45 15.17
N THR A 13 12.86 10.39 14.44
CA THR A 13 13.83 9.59 13.66
C THR A 13 13.59 9.64 12.14
N GLY A 14 12.55 10.33 11.68
CA GLY A 14 12.07 10.26 10.30
C GLY A 14 11.30 8.96 10.02
N PRO A 15 10.69 8.84 8.83
CA PRO A 15 9.83 7.72 8.48
C PRO A 15 10.55 6.36 8.57
N TRP A 16 9.84 5.35 9.07
CA TRP A 16 10.34 3.96 9.17
C TRP A 16 9.22 2.90 9.12
N ILE A 17 9.55 1.64 9.39
CA ILE A 17 8.56 0.56 9.47
C ILE A 17 7.68 0.72 10.71
N ALA A 18 6.39 0.40 10.57
CA ALA A 18 5.38 0.58 11.61
C ALA A 18 5.75 -0.08 12.96
N ILE A 19 6.45 -1.22 12.92
CA ILE A 19 6.87 -1.96 14.14
C ILE A 19 7.81 -1.11 15.01
N GLU A 20 8.75 -0.40 14.40
CA GLU A 20 9.68 0.45 15.17
C GLU A 20 9.03 1.74 15.64
N ALA A 21 8.06 2.29 14.90
CA ALA A 21 7.29 3.43 15.38
C ALA A 21 6.56 3.07 16.69
N VAL A 22 6.00 1.87 16.76
CA VAL A 22 5.40 1.32 17.99
C VAL A 22 6.45 1.12 19.08
N ALA A 23 7.61 0.55 18.76
CA ALA A 23 8.70 0.36 19.71
C ALA A 23 9.23 1.70 20.26
N ALA A 24 9.33 2.73 19.43
CA ALA A 24 9.74 4.07 19.83
C ALA A 24 8.71 4.72 20.76
N GLY A 25 7.41 4.51 20.52
CA GLY A 25 6.34 4.92 21.43
C GLY A 25 6.47 4.26 22.81
N ALA A 26 6.74 2.95 22.85
CA ALA A 26 6.96 2.22 24.10
C ALA A 26 8.18 2.76 24.87
N LYS A 27 9.31 3.02 24.18
CA LYS A 27 10.50 3.63 24.78
C LYS A 27 10.23 5.04 25.31
N ALA A 28 9.43 5.85 24.60
CA ALA A 28 9.04 7.17 25.06
C ALA A 28 8.18 7.08 26.34
N ALA A 29 7.21 6.17 26.39
CA ALA A 29 6.39 5.93 27.58
C ALA A 29 7.22 5.50 28.80
N GLU A 30 8.18 4.59 28.62
CA GLU A 30 9.11 4.20 29.68
C GLU A 30 9.93 5.40 30.17
N SER A 31 10.36 6.27 29.25
CA SER A 31 11.12 7.49 29.59
C SER A 31 10.30 8.44 30.45
N ILE A 32 9.01 8.59 30.14
CA ILE A 32 8.07 9.40 30.92
C ILE A 32 7.94 8.83 32.34
N ILE A 33 7.77 7.51 32.48
CA ILE A 33 7.66 6.85 33.79
C ILE A 33 8.91 7.07 34.63
N ARG A 34 10.09 6.85 34.03
CA ARG A 34 11.37 7.06 34.72
C ARG A 34 11.55 8.51 35.15
N TYR A 35 11.18 9.46 34.29
CA TYR A 35 11.25 10.89 34.59
C TYR A 35 10.38 11.28 35.78
N LEU A 36 9.12 10.82 35.79
CA LEU A 36 8.18 11.08 36.88
C LEU A 36 8.61 10.45 38.21
N ASN A 37 9.34 9.33 38.15
CA ASN A 37 9.87 8.64 39.32
C ASN A 37 11.29 9.07 39.71
N HIS A 38 11.85 10.11 39.07
CA HIS A 38 13.23 10.57 39.28
C HIS A 38 14.29 9.46 39.10
N GLN A 39 14.05 8.55 38.17
CA GLN A 39 14.96 7.46 37.79
C GLN A 39 15.85 7.87 36.61
N ASP A 40 16.97 7.16 36.42
CA ASP A 40 17.88 7.41 35.31
C ASP A 40 17.22 7.06 33.96
N LEU A 41 17.13 8.06 33.08
CA LEU A 41 16.55 7.96 31.74
C LEU A 41 17.39 7.15 30.75
N ARG A 42 18.68 6.93 31.03
CA ARG A 42 19.63 6.28 30.13
C ARG A 42 19.98 4.85 30.53
N GLU A 43 19.66 4.45 31.75
CA GLU A 43 20.04 3.16 32.30
C GLU A 43 19.51 1.99 31.44
N GLY A 44 20.43 1.10 31.03
CA GLY A 44 20.12 -0.12 30.27
C GLY A 44 19.74 0.10 28.80
N ARG A 45 19.88 1.34 28.27
CA ARG A 45 19.52 1.64 26.88
C ARG A 45 20.72 1.54 25.95
N VAL A 46 20.60 0.71 24.91
CA VAL A 46 21.54 0.69 23.79
C VAL A 46 21.09 1.75 22.79
N ILE A 47 21.97 2.73 22.52
CA ILE A 47 21.75 3.69 21.42
C ILE A 47 22.37 3.04 20.19
N GLU A 48 21.53 2.45 19.34
CA GLU A 48 21.98 1.97 18.04
C GLU A 48 22.18 3.18 17.11
N GLU A 49 23.40 3.35 16.59
CA GLU A 49 23.65 4.32 15.53
C GLU A 49 22.97 3.80 14.26
N ARG A 50 22.00 4.59 13.78
CA ARG A 50 21.27 4.26 12.57
C ARG A 50 22.14 4.57 11.35
N GLU A 51 22.47 3.55 10.58
CA GLU A 51 22.96 3.81 9.22
C GLU A 51 21.82 4.39 8.38
N PRO A 52 22.02 5.54 7.71
CA PRO A 52 21.04 6.04 6.77
C PRO A 52 20.84 4.98 5.69
N SER A 53 19.58 4.77 5.27
CA SER A 53 19.33 3.86 4.14
C SER A 53 20.15 4.33 2.95
N SER A 54 20.96 3.45 2.36
CA SER A 54 21.76 3.71 1.15
C SER A 54 20.90 4.01 -0.09
N VAL A 55 19.59 4.02 0.07
CA VAL A 55 18.59 4.24 -0.97
C VAL A 55 18.42 5.75 -1.21
N SER A 56 19.35 6.37 -1.94
CA SER A 56 19.09 7.69 -2.54
C SER A 56 18.24 7.51 -3.80
N PHE A 57 16.98 7.10 -3.63
CA PHE A 57 16.12 6.83 -4.77
C PHE A 57 15.47 8.13 -5.27
N VAL A 58 16.08 8.71 -6.30
CA VAL A 58 15.39 9.65 -7.20
C VAL A 58 15.25 8.89 -8.53
N PRO A 59 14.03 8.71 -9.06
CA PRO A 59 13.84 8.08 -10.36
C PRO A 59 14.70 8.76 -11.43
N PHE A 60 15.17 7.97 -12.40
CA PHE A 60 15.97 8.45 -13.53
C PHE A 60 15.24 9.61 -14.23
N GLY A 61 15.86 10.79 -14.31
CA GLY A 61 15.31 11.96 -15.01
C GLY A 61 14.42 12.90 -14.17
N ARG A 62 14.13 12.58 -12.90
CA ARG A 62 13.51 13.55 -11.98
C ARG A 62 14.56 14.14 -11.04
N THR A 63 14.45 15.42 -10.73
CA THR A 63 15.24 16.05 -9.67
C THR A 63 14.47 16.01 -8.36
N LYS A 64 15.14 15.74 -7.24
CA LYS A 64 14.51 15.82 -5.92
C LYS A 64 14.04 17.26 -5.66
N GLU A 65 12.73 17.46 -5.65
CA GLU A 65 12.13 18.75 -5.29
C GLU A 65 11.73 18.78 -3.81
N PRO A 66 11.87 19.94 -3.13
CA PRO A 66 11.40 20.09 -1.76
C PRO A 66 9.87 20.01 -1.70
N ARG A 67 9.35 19.40 -0.63
CA ARG A 67 7.91 19.34 -0.33
C ARG A 67 7.35 20.75 -0.13
N ALA A 68 6.13 21.01 -0.62
CA ALA A 68 5.41 22.23 -0.29
C ALA A 68 5.16 22.32 1.23
N LYS A 69 5.32 23.50 1.82
CA LYS A 69 5.04 23.73 3.25
C LYS A 69 3.54 23.93 3.43
N MET A 70 2.92 23.14 4.31
CA MET A 70 1.50 23.29 4.66
C MET A 70 1.26 24.70 5.23
N PRO A 71 0.38 25.51 4.65
CA PRO A 71 -0.04 26.76 5.26
C PRO A 71 -0.75 26.46 6.58
N THR A 72 -0.36 27.17 7.63
CA THR A 72 -0.96 27.00 8.95
C THR A 72 -1.29 28.34 9.56
N ILE A 73 -2.32 28.38 10.42
CA ILE A 73 -2.62 29.58 11.20
C ILE A 73 -1.45 29.96 12.14
N PRO A 74 -1.30 31.27 12.47
CA PRO A 74 -0.33 31.73 13.46
C PRO A 74 -0.49 31.01 14.80
N ILE A 75 0.60 30.84 15.53
CA ILE A 75 0.60 30.03 16.77
C ILE A 75 -0.28 30.63 17.86
N GLU A 76 -0.39 31.96 17.87
CA GLU A 76 -1.19 32.76 18.79
C GLU A 76 -2.69 32.44 18.66
N GLU A 77 -3.14 32.09 17.45
CA GLU A 77 -4.53 31.79 17.13
C GLU A 77 -4.91 30.32 17.36
N ARG A 78 -3.91 29.43 17.50
CA ARG A 78 -4.14 27.97 17.69
C ARG A 78 -4.77 27.64 19.03
N GLY A 79 -4.56 28.46 20.06
CA GLY A 79 -5.04 28.23 21.42
C GLY A 79 -6.48 28.70 21.67
N SER A 80 -7.06 29.47 20.75
CA SER A 80 -8.30 30.23 20.98
C SER A 80 -9.48 29.76 20.13
N GLY A 81 -9.63 28.44 19.91
CA GLY A 81 -10.82 27.90 19.24
C GLY A 81 -10.64 26.49 18.68
N PHE A 82 -11.55 26.14 17.77
CA PHE A 82 -11.56 24.88 17.02
C PHE A 82 -11.29 25.09 15.52
N SER A 83 -10.69 26.22 15.17
CA SER A 83 -10.32 26.53 13.78
C SER A 83 -9.28 25.53 13.28
N GLU A 84 -9.39 25.17 12.00
CA GLU A 84 -8.48 24.24 11.36
C GLU A 84 -7.06 24.84 11.34
N VAL A 85 -6.09 24.09 11.87
CA VAL A 85 -4.71 24.57 11.97
C VAL A 85 -3.99 24.48 10.63
N GLU A 86 -4.25 23.44 9.85
CA GLU A 86 -3.69 23.21 8.52
C GLU A 86 -4.70 23.67 7.47
N LEU A 87 -4.41 24.77 6.78
CA LEU A 87 -5.39 25.43 5.90
C LEU A 87 -5.51 24.76 4.52
N GLY A 88 -4.84 23.63 4.32
CA GLY A 88 -4.75 22.96 3.03
C GLY A 88 -3.91 23.71 2.01
N PHE A 89 -3.73 23.08 0.84
CA PHE A 89 -3.04 23.67 -0.29
C PHE A 89 -4.03 24.35 -1.26
N SER A 90 -3.58 25.41 -1.92
CA SER A 90 -4.29 25.93 -3.08
C SER A 90 -4.27 24.91 -4.21
N GLU A 91 -5.24 24.97 -5.12
CA GLU A 91 -5.34 24.06 -6.26
C GLU A 91 -4.01 23.94 -7.04
N ALA A 92 -3.36 25.07 -7.32
CA ALA A 92 -2.07 25.09 -8.01
C ALA A 92 -0.97 24.34 -7.24
N VAL A 93 -0.93 24.47 -5.92
CA VAL A 93 0.05 23.76 -5.07
C VAL A 93 -0.31 22.28 -4.98
N THR A 94 -1.59 21.94 -4.88
CA THR A 94 -2.09 20.56 -4.89
C THR A 94 -1.74 19.82 -6.18
N VAL A 95 -1.93 20.45 -7.34
CA VAL A 95 -1.56 19.88 -8.65
C VAL A 95 -0.05 19.66 -8.71
N LYS A 96 0.76 20.63 -8.27
CA LYS A 96 2.21 20.50 -8.22
C LYS A 96 2.66 19.36 -7.29
N GLU A 97 2.08 19.27 -6.10
CA GLU A 97 2.44 18.26 -5.10
C GLU A 97 1.99 16.86 -5.50
N THR A 98 0.84 16.74 -6.19
CA THR A 98 0.39 15.48 -6.79
C THR A 98 1.34 15.01 -7.88
N ASN A 99 1.80 15.91 -8.75
CA ASN A 99 2.80 15.58 -9.79
C ASN A 99 4.20 15.27 -9.21
N ARG A 100 4.49 15.75 -8.00
CA ARG A 100 5.69 15.37 -7.23
C ARG A 100 5.59 13.94 -6.68
N CYS A 101 4.38 13.39 -6.53
CA CYS A 101 4.13 12.04 -6.01
C CYS A 101 4.50 10.96 -7.05
N LEU A 102 5.14 9.87 -6.61
CA LEU A 102 5.61 8.76 -7.47
C LEU A 102 4.53 7.72 -7.78
N ALA A 103 3.25 8.13 -7.92
CA ALA A 103 2.10 7.29 -8.30
C ALA A 103 2.12 5.85 -7.71
N CYS A 104 1.69 5.69 -6.46
CA CYS A 104 1.71 4.43 -5.70
C CYS A 104 0.61 3.42 -6.13
N GLY A 105 0.59 2.98 -7.39
CA GLY A 105 -0.39 1.98 -7.84
C GLY A 105 0.21 1.00 -8.83
N ILE A 106 0.65 -0.16 -8.33
CA ILE A 106 1.30 -1.27 -9.06
C ILE A 106 2.74 -0.96 -9.52
N CYS A 107 2.95 0.12 -10.28
CA CYS A 107 4.27 0.59 -10.69
C CYS A 107 4.56 1.92 -9.98
N SER A 108 5.61 1.98 -9.15
CA SER A 108 6.02 3.21 -8.44
C SER A 108 7.05 4.05 -9.19
N GLU A 109 7.14 3.85 -10.52
CA GLU A 109 8.14 4.48 -11.40
C GLU A 109 9.58 4.33 -10.87
N CYS A 110 9.87 3.21 -10.21
CA CYS A 110 11.15 3.00 -9.55
C CYS A 110 12.30 2.62 -10.53
N MET A 111 11.96 2.40 -11.81
CA MET A 111 12.87 1.98 -12.89
C MET A 111 13.66 0.69 -12.62
N GLN A 112 13.35 -0.06 -11.55
CA GLN A 112 14.04 -1.32 -11.23
C GLN A 112 13.74 -2.41 -12.26
N CYS A 113 12.54 -2.41 -12.82
CA CYS A 113 12.18 -3.28 -13.93
C CYS A 113 13.08 -3.03 -15.14
N VAL A 114 13.31 -1.77 -15.52
CA VAL A 114 14.22 -1.37 -16.62
C VAL A 114 15.64 -1.84 -16.33
N ALA A 115 16.17 -1.54 -15.13
CA ALA A 115 17.52 -1.93 -14.73
C ALA A 115 17.72 -3.46 -14.71
N ALA A 116 16.71 -4.22 -14.28
CA ALA A 116 16.76 -5.68 -14.26
C ALA A 116 16.60 -6.31 -15.65
N CYS A 117 16.03 -5.59 -16.61
CA CYS A 117 15.71 -6.11 -17.94
C CYS A 117 16.96 -6.18 -18.82
N LYS A 118 17.58 -7.37 -18.89
CA LYS A 118 18.74 -7.62 -19.78
C LYS A 118 18.44 -7.41 -21.26
N ALA A 119 17.18 -7.54 -21.66
CA ALA A 119 16.75 -7.34 -23.04
C ALA A 119 16.53 -5.87 -23.41
N ASN A 120 16.61 -4.94 -22.44
CA ASN A 120 16.30 -3.52 -22.63
C ASN A 120 14.92 -3.29 -23.28
N ALA A 121 13.92 -4.12 -22.95
CA ALA A 121 12.62 -4.13 -23.62
C ALA A 121 11.57 -3.22 -22.95
N ILE A 122 11.87 -2.65 -21.79
CA ILE A 122 10.91 -1.87 -20.99
C ILE A 122 11.12 -0.39 -21.26
N ASP A 123 10.10 0.27 -21.80
CA ASP A 123 10.08 1.69 -22.11
C ASP A 123 8.89 2.37 -21.41
N HIS A 124 9.19 3.25 -20.45
CA HIS A 124 8.19 4.01 -19.71
C HIS A 124 7.66 5.23 -20.48
N SER A 125 8.25 5.57 -21.63
CA SER A 125 7.83 6.69 -22.47
C SER A 125 6.82 6.31 -23.54
N MET A 126 6.54 5.01 -23.70
CA MET A 126 5.61 4.48 -24.71
C MET A 126 4.22 5.13 -24.60
N GLN A 127 3.68 5.56 -25.74
CA GLN A 127 2.37 6.20 -25.86
C GLN A 127 1.41 5.33 -26.67
N GLU A 128 0.11 5.60 -26.54
CA GLU A 128 -0.93 4.99 -27.36
C GLU A 128 -0.77 5.37 -28.84
N GLU A 129 -1.03 4.42 -29.73
CA GLU A 129 -1.00 4.60 -31.18
C GLU A 129 -2.28 4.05 -31.81
N THR A 130 -2.87 4.82 -32.72
CA THR A 130 -4.01 4.38 -33.54
C THR A 130 -3.51 3.84 -34.88
N VAL A 131 -3.88 2.60 -35.20
CA VAL A 131 -3.45 1.94 -36.45
C VAL A 131 -4.64 1.67 -37.36
N ASP A 132 -4.57 2.17 -38.59
CA ASP A 132 -5.58 1.93 -39.61
C ASP A 132 -5.32 0.62 -40.38
N LEU A 133 -6.23 -0.35 -40.23
CA LEU A 133 -6.13 -1.66 -40.89
C LEU A 133 -7.27 -1.86 -41.89
N ARG A 134 -6.92 -2.14 -43.15
CA ARG A 134 -7.90 -2.55 -44.17
C ARG A 134 -8.10 -4.05 -44.11
N VAL A 135 -9.23 -4.49 -43.56
CA VAL A 135 -9.59 -5.91 -43.45
C VAL A 135 -10.85 -6.21 -44.26
N GLY A 136 -10.96 -7.44 -44.77
CA GLY A 136 -12.14 -7.90 -45.52
C GLY A 136 -13.28 -8.42 -44.64
N ALA A 137 -12.97 -8.86 -43.41
CA ALA A 137 -13.92 -9.38 -42.44
C ALA A 137 -13.36 -9.23 -41.01
N VAL A 138 -14.24 -9.28 -40.02
CA VAL A 138 -13.92 -9.24 -38.58
C VAL A 138 -14.63 -10.41 -37.89
N ILE A 139 -13.94 -11.09 -36.96
CA ILE A 139 -14.50 -12.17 -36.14
C ILE A 139 -14.55 -11.69 -34.69
N LEU A 140 -15.75 -11.61 -34.10
CA LEU A 140 -15.92 -11.25 -32.70
C LEU A 140 -15.78 -12.50 -31.82
N SER A 141 -14.78 -12.48 -30.93
CA SER A 141 -14.46 -13.61 -30.03
C SER A 141 -13.99 -13.13 -28.65
N SER A 142 -14.69 -12.14 -28.08
CA SER A 142 -14.32 -11.51 -26.79
C SER A 142 -14.46 -12.40 -25.56
N GLY A 143 -15.07 -13.59 -25.69
CA GLY A 143 -15.29 -14.51 -24.57
C GLY A 143 -16.45 -14.07 -23.68
N PHE A 144 -16.32 -14.32 -22.37
CA PHE A 144 -17.28 -13.97 -21.33
C PHE A 144 -16.53 -13.63 -20.03
N ASP A 145 -17.18 -12.88 -19.13
CA ASP A 145 -16.70 -12.64 -17.77
C ASP A 145 -17.47 -13.49 -16.77
N GLU A 146 -16.85 -13.77 -15.63
CA GLU A 146 -17.50 -14.46 -14.52
C GLU A 146 -18.59 -13.61 -13.87
N PHE A 147 -19.66 -14.27 -13.42
CA PHE A 147 -20.61 -13.65 -12.52
C PHE A 147 -19.95 -13.38 -11.16
N ASP A 148 -20.07 -12.16 -10.63
CA ASP A 148 -19.62 -11.80 -9.27
C ASP A 148 -20.73 -12.13 -8.25
N PRO A 149 -20.58 -13.16 -7.39
CA PRO A 149 -21.60 -13.51 -6.41
C PRO A 149 -21.57 -12.63 -5.15
N THR A 150 -20.77 -11.57 -5.09
CA THR A 150 -20.73 -10.63 -3.96
C THR A 150 -22.12 -10.08 -3.58
N PRO A 151 -23.03 -9.74 -4.53
CA PRO A 151 -24.38 -9.30 -4.18
C PRO A 151 -25.25 -10.37 -3.51
N LEU A 152 -24.93 -11.66 -3.70
CA LEU A 152 -25.65 -12.80 -3.12
C LEU A 152 -25.18 -13.06 -1.68
N ASN A 153 -25.69 -12.24 -0.76
CA ASN A 153 -25.28 -12.24 0.66
C ASN A 153 -25.45 -13.59 1.39
N ASN A 154 -26.29 -14.48 0.88
CA ASN A 154 -26.57 -15.80 1.46
C ASN A 154 -25.40 -16.78 1.36
N TYR A 155 -24.49 -16.61 0.39
CA TYR A 155 -23.35 -17.53 0.21
C TYR A 155 -22.07 -17.06 0.92
N GLY A 156 -21.97 -15.79 1.28
CA GLY A 156 -20.83 -15.26 2.03
C GLY A 156 -19.51 -15.21 1.25
N TYR A 157 -19.58 -15.12 -0.08
CA TYR A 157 -18.42 -14.83 -0.93
C TYR A 157 -17.77 -13.51 -0.50
N ARG A 158 -16.43 -13.46 -0.49
CA ARG A 158 -15.58 -12.40 0.10
C ARG A 158 -15.74 -12.14 1.60
N LYS A 159 -16.76 -12.69 2.27
CA LYS A 159 -16.90 -12.64 3.73
C LYS A 159 -16.20 -13.80 4.42
N TYR A 160 -16.31 -15.00 3.86
CA TYR A 160 -15.66 -16.19 4.38
C TYR A 160 -14.47 -16.56 3.48
N PRO A 161 -13.24 -16.69 4.03
CA PRO A 161 -12.05 -16.91 3.20
C PRO A 161 -12.09 -18.18 2.35
N ASN A 162 -12.86 -19.19 2.77
CA ASN A 162 -12.93 -20.49 2.10
C ASN A 162 -14.14 -20.64 1.17
N VAL A 163 -14.88 -19.56 0.92
CA VAL A 163 -15.92 -19.51 -0.12
C VAL A 163 -15.28 -18.86 -1.34
N VAL A 164 -15.06 -19.66 -2.38
CA VAL A 164 -14.38 -19.27 -3.62
C VAL A 164 -15.28 -19.57 -4.83
N THR A 165 -15.07 -18.86 -5.94
CA THR A 165 -15.76 -19.16 -7.21
C THR A 165 -15.19 -20.41 -7.88
N SER A 166 -15.88 -20.93 -8.90
CA SER A 166 -15.39 -22.07 -9.69
C SER A 166 -14.06 -21.78 -10.39
N ILE A 167 -13.87 -20.58 -10.92
CA ILE A 167 -12.62 -20.22 -11.62
C ILE A 167 -11.51 -19.89 -10.64
N GLU A 168 -11.80 -19.29 -9.48
CA GLU A 168 -10.81 -19.18 -8.40
C GLU A 168 -10.33 -20.58 -8.01
N PHE A 169 -11.24 -21.53 -7.83
CA PHE A 169 -10.90 -22.93 -7.55
C PHE A 169 -10.04 -23.57 -8.66
N GLU A 170 -10.35 -23.34 -9.93
CA GLU A 170 -9.50 -23.77 -11.07
C GLU A 170 -8.10 -23.16 -11.00
N ARG A 171 -7.98 -21.86 -10.66
CA ARG A 171 -6.68 -21.22 -10.45
C ARG A 171 -5.92 -21.86 -9.29
N MET A 172 -6.59 -22.27 -8.22
CA MET A 172 -5.96 -22.98 -7.10
C MET A 172 -5.38 -24.34 -7.54
N LEU A 173 -6.11 -25.08 -8.38
CA LEU A 173 -5.70 -26.39 -8.90
C LEU A 173 -4.66 -26.31 -10.03
N SER A 174 -4.49 -25.15 -10.65
CA SER A 174 -3.51 -24.96 -11.71
C SER A 174 -2.08 -25.10 -11.18
N ALA A 175 -1.23 -25.85 -11.90
CA ALA A 175 0.20 -25.98 -11.60
C ALA A 175 0.96 -24.64 -11.65
N SER A 176 0.50 -23.69 -12.48
CA SER A 176 0.98 -22.30 -12.53
C SER A 176 0.10 -21.35 -11.70
N GLY A 177 -0.74 -21.93 -10.84
CA GLY A 177 -1.59 -21.24 -9.90
C GLY A 177 -0.84 -20.67 -8.71
N PRO A 178 -1.50 -19.82 -7.91
CA PRO A 178 -0.92 -19.27 -6.68
C PRO A 178 -0.53 -20.36 -5.66
N PHE A 179 -1.17 -21.53 -5.72
CA PHE A 179 -0.88 -22.68 -4.87
C PHE A 179 -0.16 -23.82 -5.59
N GLN A 180 0.32 -23.57 -6.82
CA GLN A 180 1.08 -24.55 -7.62
C GLN A 180 0.39 -25.93 -7.77
N GLY A 181 -0.94 -25.94 -7.78
CA GLY A 181 -1.78 -27.13 -7.90
C GLY A 181 -2.13 -27.81 -6.58
N GLU A 182 -1.65 -27.30 -5.45
CA GLU A 182 -2.04 -27.81 -4.14
C GLU A 182 -3.39 -27.22 -3.70
N LEU A 183 -4.38 -28.10 -3.52
CA LEU A 183 -5.68 -27.68 -3.03
C LEU A 183 -5.64 -27.41 -1.53
N VAL A 184 -5.52 -26.14 -1.16
CA VAL A 184 -5.47 -25.68 0.23
C VAL A 184 -6.56 -24.68 0.53
N ARG A 185 -7.03 -24.62 1.79
CA ARG A 185 -7.99 -23.59 2.23
C ARG A 185 -7.30 -22.23 2.32
N CYS A 186 -7.92 -21.18 1.79
CA CYS A 186 -7.36 -19.82 1.84
C CYS A 186 -7.20 -19.29 3.28
N SER A 187 -7.99 -19.76 4.24
CA SER A 187 -7.90 -19.30 5.64
C SER A 187 -6.64 -19.77 6.37
N ASP A 188 -6.24 -21.04 6.19
CA ASP A 188 -5.21 -21.68 7.02
C ASP A 188 -4.20 -22.52 6.25
N ARG A 189 -4.29 -22.53 4.91
CA ARG A 189 -3.45 -23.29 3.99
C ARG A 189 -3.44 -24.81 4.26
N GLN A 190 -4.45 -25.34 4.94
CA GLN A 190 -4.58 -26.78 5.14
C GLN A 190 -5.42 -27.42 4.03
N PRO A 191 -5.13 -28.67 3.65
CA PRO A 191 -5.97 -29.40 2.69
C PRO A 191 -7.41 -29.53 3.19
N PRO A 192 -8.43 -29.20 2.36
CA PRO A 192 -9.82 -29.38 2.74
C PRO A 192 -10.16 -30.88 2.78
N ARG A 193 -10.70 -31.35 3.90
CA ARG A 193 -11.19 -32.74 4.01
C ARG A 193 -12.57 -32.95 3.40
N ARG A 194 -13.33 -31.86 3.21
CA ARG A 194 -14.70 -31.84 2.68
C ARG A 194 -14.89 -30.59 1.84
N ILE A 195 -15.57 -30.74 0.71
CA ILE A 195 -15.87 -29.66 -0.25
C ILE A 195 -17.35 -29.74 -0.59
N THR A 196 -18.02 -28.59 -0.69
CA THR A 196 -19.42 -28.47 -1.11
C THR A 196 -19.48 -27.59 -2.35
N TRP A 197 -20.18 -28.05 -3.39
CA TRP A 197 -20.46 -27.29 -4.60
C TRP A 197 -21.88 -26.75 -4.56
N ILE A 198 -22.03 -25.45 -4.83
CA ILE A 198 -23.35 -24.80 -4.94
C ILE A 198 -23.52 -24.46 -6.42
N GLN A 199 -24.49 -25.12 -7.06
CA GLN A 199 -24.76 -24.95 -8.48
C GLN A 199 -25.72 -23.79 -8.72
N CYS A 200 -25.74 -23.30 -9.96
CA CYS A 200 -26.66 -22.24 -10.42
C CYS A 200 -26.52 -20.89 -9.71
N VAL A 201 -25.37 -20.61 -9.07
CA VAL A 201 -25.15 -19.31 -8.42
C VAL A 201 -25.11 -18.20 -9.49
N GLY A 202 -26.06 -17.27 -9.46
CA GLY A 202 -26.15 -16.19 -10.45
C GLY A 202 -26.70 -16.63 -11.80
N SER A 203 -27.34 -17.80 -11.87
CA SER A 203 -27.93 -18.35 -13.08
C SER A 203 -29.22 -19.05 -12.74
N ARG A 204 -30.30 -18.72 -13.46
CA ARG A 204 -31.64 -19.26 -13.15
C ARG A 204 -32.14 -18.83 -11.75
N ASP A 205 -31.70 -17.65 -11.30
CA ASP A 205 -32.22 -16.93 -10.15
C ASP A 205 -33.20 -15.87 -10.68
N GLU A 206 -34.49 -16.00 -10.35
CA GLU A 206 -35.56 -15.01 -10.60
C GLU A 206 -35.86 -14.21 -9.33
#